data_AF-A0A7F8Q900-F1
#
_entry.id   AF-A0A7F8Q900-F1
#
_cell.length_a   1.000
_cell.length_b   1.000
_cell.length_c   1.000
_cell.angle_alpha   90.00
_cell.angle_beta   90.00
_cell.angle_gamma   90.00
#
_symmetry.space_group_name_H-M   'P 1'
#
loop_
_entity.id
_entity.type
_entity.pdbx_description
1 polymer ?
#
loop_
_entity_poly.entity_id
_entity_poly.type
_entity_poly.pdbx_seq_one_letter_code
_entity_poly.pdbx_strand_id
1 'polypeptide(L)'
;MQTELSLQKEQLQLKIIEIEDEAEKWQKEKDRIKSFTTSEKSLLEQNFQDLVRDLEKQKEEVRATLEQREQDAVDQIKVIVDALDERAKVLHEDKQTREQMQSISDSVLFLQEFGALMSNYSLPPPLPTYHVLLEGEGLGQSLGNFKDDLLNVCMRHVEKMCKAELSRNFIERNHMENGADHRYMSTYTNSYSSEWSTPDTMKRYSMYLTPKGGARTAYQPGSPSRLSKETNQKNFNNLYGTK
;
A
#
# COMPACT_ATOMS: atom_id res chain seq x y z
N MET A 1 78.09 17.18 -2.74
CA MET A 1 77.32 16.59 -1.63
C MET A 1 76.23 17.53 -1.10
N GLN A 2 76.57 18.77 -0.71
CA GLN A 2 75.58 19.72 -0.18
C GLN A 2 74.49 20.12 -1.20
N THR A 3 74.85 20.28 -2.47
CA THR A 3 73.92 20.61 -3.56
C THR A 3 72.96 19.46 -3.90
N GLU A 4 73.46 18.22 -3.88
CA GLU A 4 72.66 17.01 -4.13
C GLU A 4 71.62 16.78 -3.03
N LEU A 5 72.04 16.93 -1.76
CA LEU A 5 71.13 16.84 -0.62
C LEU A 5 70.06 17.93 -0.64
N SER A 6 70.40 19.14 -1.12
CA SER A 6 69.43 20.23 -1.27
C SER A 6 68.37 19.91 -2.32
N LEU A 7 68.77 19.35 -3.46
CA LEU A 7 67.86 18.93 -4.52
C LEU A 7 66.91 17.82 -4.06
N GLN A 8 67.42 16.82 -3.33
CA GLN A 8 66.59 15.75 -2.78
C GLN A 8 65.56 16.26 -1.78
N LYS A 9 65.92 17.24 -0.94
CA LYS A 9 64.97 17.88 0.00
C LYS A 9 63.85 18.61 -0.73
N GLU A 10 64.17 19.33 -1.80
CA GLU A 10 63.18 20.04 -2.60
C GLU A 10 62.21 19.06 -3.31
N GLN A 11 62.74 17.98 -3.90
CA GLN A 11 61.92 16.93 -4.51
C GLN A 11 60.98 16.27 -3.50
N LEU A 12 61.46 15.98 -2.29
CA LEU A 12 60.62 15.45 -1.21
C LEU A 12 59.54 16.44 -0.81
N GLN A 13 59.87 17.72 -0.68
CA GLN A 13 58.91 18.76 -0.32
C GLN A 13 57.79 18.88 -1.36
N LEU A 14 58.13 18.86 -2.65
CA LEU A 14 57.15 18.86 -3.73
C LEU A 14 56.27 17.60 -3.68
N LYS A 15 56.85 16.43 -3.39
CA LYS A 15 56.07 15.19 -3.30
C LYS A 15 55.13 15.16 -2.09
N ILE A 16 55.53 15.75 -0.97
CA ILE A 16 54.67 15.92 0.20
C ILE A 16 53.46 16.78 -0.16
N ILE A 17 53.67 17.94 -0.79
CA ILE A 17 52.59 18.83 -1.22
C ILE A 17 51.63 18.10 -2.17
N GLU A 18 52.15 17.37 -3.15
CA GLU A 18 51.32 16.60 -4.09
C GLU A 18 50.43 15.57 -3.37
N ILE A 19 50.97 14.88 -2.37
CA ILE A 19 50.23 13.90 -1.56
C ILE A 19 49.20 14.61 -0.66
N GLU A 20 49.55 15.74 -0.05
CA GLU A 20 48.65 16.54 0.79
C GLU A 20 47.46 17.07 -0.03
N ASP A 21 47.71 17.61 -1.22
CA ASP A 21 46.67 18.08 -2.15
C ASP A 21 45.73 16.94 -2.56
N GLU A 22 46.28 15.76 -2.87
CA GLU A 22 45.49 14.58 -3.23
C GLU A 22 44.66 14.10 -2.03
N ALA A 23 45.23 14.09 -0.82
CA ALA A 23 44.49 13.77 0.40
C ALA A 23 43.34 14.76 0.66
N GLU A 24 43.53 16.06 0.40
CA GLU A 24 42.48 17.06 0.51
C GLU A 24 41.34 16.80 -0.50
N LYS A 25 41.66 16.45 -1.75
CA LYS A 25 40.65 16.07 -2.75
C LYS A 25 39.82 14.88 -2.27
N TRP A 26 40.46 13.83 -1.74
CA TRP A 26 39.75 12.67 -1.21
C TRP A 26 38.89 13.00 0.01
N GLN A 27 39.32 13.95 0.85
CA GLN A 27 38.51 14.44 1.96
C GLN A 27 37.26 15.18 1.46
N LYS A 28 37.38 16.00 0.41
CA LYS A 28 36.22 16.65 -0.25
C LYS A 28 35.27 15.63 -0.89
N GLU A 29 35.80 14.61 -1.57
CA GLU A 29 34.96 13.58 -2.20
C GLU A 29 34.23 12.73 -1.16
N LYS A 30 34.88 12.42 -0.03
CA LYS A 30 34.24 11.78 1.13
C LYS A 30 33.05 12.60 1.64
N ASP A 31 33.20 13.91 1.79
CA ASP A 31 32.12 14.76 2.28
C ASP A 31 31.00 14.89 1.24
N ARG A 32 31.33 14.88 -0.06
CA ARG A 32 30.35 14.80 -1.15
C ARG A 32 29.55 13.49 -1.16
N ILE A 33 30.20 12.34 -0.94
CA ILE A 33 29.51 11.05 -0.84
C ILE A 33 28.56 11.03 0.36
N LYS A 34 28.98 11.61 1.50
CA LYS A 34 28.13 11.73 2.69
C LYS A 34 26.91 12.59 2.44
N SER A 35 27.07 13.77 1.83
CA SER A 35 25.94 14.67 1.55
C SER A 35 24.97 14.04 0.55
N PHE A 36 25.48 13.42 -0.51
CA PHE A 36 24.67 12.66 -1.47
C PHE A 36 23.85 11.56 -0.78
N THR A 37 24.51 10.69 -0.02
CA THR A 37 23.83 9.57 0.68
C THR A 37 22.81 10.07 1.70
N THR A 38 23.08 11.20 2.36
CA THR A 38 22.13 11.82 3.31
C THR A 38 20.89 12.34 2.58
N SER A 39 21.08 12.99 1.43
CA SER A 39 19.98 13.46 0.57
C SER A 39 19.11 12.29 0.09
N GLU A 40 19.71 11.23 -0.43
CA GLU A 40 18.98 10.04 -0.90
C GLU A 40 18.19 9.37 0.22
N LYS A 41 18.74 9.29 1.44
CA LYS A 41 18.01 8.79 2.61
C LYS A 41 16.82 9.69 2.97
N SER A 42 17.01 11.01 2.94
CA SER A 42 15.91 11.94 3.20
C SER A 42 14.79 11.80 2.18
N LEU A 43 15.14 11.62 0.89
CA LEU A 43 14.18 11.41 -0.18
C LEU A 43 13.44 10.08 -0.01
N LEU A 44 14.13 9.01 0.39
CA LEU A 44 13.53 7.72 0.71
C LEU A 44 12.46 7.88 1.81
N GLU A 45 12.82 8.47 2.94
CA GLU A 45 11.91 8.66 4.07
C GLU A 45 10.69 9.50 3.67
N GLN A 46 10.91 10.61 2.96
CA GLN A 46 9.82 11.47 2.49
C GLN A 46 8.84 10.71 1.58
N ASN A 47 9.33 9.96 0.59
CA ASN A 47 8.46 9.21 -0.32
C ASN A 47 7.64 8.13 0.41
N PHE A 48 8.24 7.42 1.37
CA PHE A 48 7.50 6.44 2.16
C PHE A 48 6.47 7.09 3.08
N GLN A 49 6.79 8.25 3.66
CA GLN A 49 5.84 9.01 4.46
C GLN A 49 4.64 9.48 3.64
N ASP A 50 4.88 9.98 2.43
CA ASP A 50 3.82 10.38 1.49
C ASP A 50 2.96 9.17 1.08
N LEU A 51 3.57 8.03 0.77
CA LEU A 51 2.86 6.79 0.43
C LEU A 51 1.95 6.30 1.56
N VAL A 52 2.45 6.30 2.81
CA VAL A 52 1.65 5.89 3.97
C VAL A 52 0.45 6.82 4.16
N ARG A 53 0.64 8.14 4.02
CA ARG A 53 -0.45 9.11 4.11
C ARG A 53 -1.52 8.86 3.05
N ASP A 54 -1.12 8.56 1.82
CA ASP A 54 -2.06 8.27 0.73
C ASP A 54 -2.81 6.95 0.95
N LEU A 55 -2.13 5.92 1.46
CA LEU A 55 -2.77 4.65 1.85
C LEU A 55 -3.76 4.83 3.01
N GLU A 56 -3.42 5.65 4.00
CA GLU A 56 -4.33 5.99 5.09
C GLU A 56 -5.57 6.71 4.57
N LYS A 57 -5.40 7.66 3.64
CA LYS A 57 -6.53 8.36 3.01
C LYS A 57 -7.45 7.38 2.27
N GLN A 58 -6.91 6.45 1.50
CA GLN A 58 -7.71 5.42 0.79
C GLN A 58 -8.47 4.52 1.78
N LYS A 59 -7.83 4.14 2.89
CA LYS A 59 -8.48 3.37 3.96
C LYS A 59 -9.65 4.13 4.59
N GLU A 60 -9.48 5.44 4.85
CA GLU A 60 -10.57 6.28 5.38
C GLU A 60 -11.71 6.46 4.37
N GLU A 61 -11.43 6.53 3.07
CA GLU A 61 -12.46 6.61 2.02
C GLU A 61 -13.35 5.36 1.97
N VAL A 62 -12.74 4.16 2.05
CA VAL A 62 -13.48 2.90 2.14
C VAL A 62 -14.31 2.83 3.41
N ARG A 63 -13.76 3.27 4.55
CA ARG A 63 -14.48 3.32 5.83
C ARG A 63 -15.69 4.26 5.76
N ALA A 64 -15.51 5.48 5.28
CA ALA A 64 -16.59 6.46 5.16
C ALA A 64 -17.72 5.95 4.27
N THR A 65 -17.39 5.22 3.19
CA THR A 65 -18.40 4.60 2.32
C THR A 65 -19.21 3.51 3.04
N LEU A 66 -18.56 2.71 3.90
CA LEU A 66 -19.24 1.71 4.73
C LEU A 66 -20.15 2.35 5.78
N GLU A 67 -19.66 3.38 6.46
CA GLU A 67 -20.42 4.15 7.46
C GLU A 67 -21.64 4.82 6.82
N GLN A 68 -21.49 5.41 5.64
CA GLN A 68 -22.60 6.01 4.91
C GLN A 68 -23.64 4.95 4.53
N ARG A 69 -23.20 3.79 4.01
CA ARG A 69 -24.10 2.68 3.67
C ARG A 69 -24.88 2.19 4.89
N GLU A 70 -24.23 2.08 6.04
CA GLU A 70 -24.87 1.73 7.30
C GLU A 70 -25.92 2.77 7.69
N GLN A 71 -25.55 4.06 7.68
CA GLN A 71 -26.43 5.15 8.02
C GLN A 71 -27.67 5.21 7.12
N ASP A 72 -27.49 5.04 5.80
CA ASP A 72 -28.60 5.01 4.84
C ASP A 72 -29.58 3.87 5.14
N ALA A 73 -29.08 2.69 5.54
CA ALA A 73 -29.91 1.55 5.91
C ALA A 73 -30.65 1.81 7.24
N VAL A 74 -29.98 2.40 8.22
CA VAL A 74 -30.59 2.79 9.50
C VAL A 74 -31.69 3.82 9.30
N ASP A 75 -31.47 4.83 8.46
CA ASP A 75 -32.45 5.86 8.16
C ASP A 75 -33.68 5.28 7.44
N GLN A 76 -33.49 4.33 6.52
CA GLN A 76 -34.59 3.61 5.89
C GLN A 76 -35.41 2.82 6.92
N ILE A 77 -34.77 2.11 7.84
CA ILE A 77 -35.46 1.38 8.92
C ILE A 77 -36.25 2.34 9.79
N LYS A 78 -35.69 3.50 10.12
CA LYS A 78 -36.38 4.52 10.92
C LYS A 78 -37.68 4.97 10.25
N VAL A 79 -37.65 5.28 8.95
CA VAL A 79 -38.86 5.67 8.20
C VAL A 79 -39.92 4.56 8.24
N ILE A 80 -39.51 3.30 8.13
CA ILE A 80 -40.42 2.15 8.21
C ILE A 80 -41.05 2.06 9.60
N VAL A 81 -40.24 2.18 10.66
CA VAL A 81 -40.73 2.14 12.05
C VAL A 81 -41.69 3.29 12.32
N ASP A 82 -41.34 4.52 11.96
CA ASP A 82 -42.18 5.70 12.15
C ASP A 82 -43.54 5.53 11.45
N ALA A 83 -43.56 4.97 10.24
CA ALA A 83 -44.80 4.69 9.51
C ALA A 83 -45.65 3.59 10.17
N LEU A 84 -45.02 2.57 10.75
CA LEU A 84 -45.71 1.51 11.49
C LEU A 84 -46.29 2.03 12.82
N ASP A 85 -45.55 2.89 13.53
CA ASP A 85 -45.98 3.47 14.80
C ASP A 85 -47.18 4.42 14.61
N GLU A 86 -47.15 5.29 13.60
CA GLU A 86 -48.29 6.16 13.31
C GLU A 86 -49.53 5.33 12.96
N ARG A 87 -49.33 4.23 12.24
CA ARG A 87 -50.41 3.31 11.90
C ARG A 87 -50.98 2.58 13.11
N ALA A 88 -50.11 2.14 14.03
CA ALA A 88 -50.53 1.52 15.28
C ALA A 88 -51.33 2.50 16.14
N LYS A 89 -50.91 3.77 16.19
CA LYS A 89 -51.61 4.85 16.89
C LYS A 89 -53.03 5.05 16.36
N VAL A 90 -53.20 5.18 15.04
CA VAL A 90 -54.54 5.31 14.42
C VAL A 90 -55.44 4.11 14.75
N LEU A 91 -54.88 2.88 14.74
CA LEU A 91 -55.65 1.68 15.11
C LEU A 91 -56.02 1.65 16.60
N HIS A 92 -55.17 2.17 17.47
CA HIS A 92 -55.48 2.33 18.89
C HIS A 92 -56.60 3.34 19.13
N GLU A 93 -56.59 4.47 18.41
CA GLU A 93 -57.65 5.49 18.47
C GLU A 93 -59.00 4.95 17.96
N ASP A 94 -59.01 4.20 16.85
CA ASP A 94 -60.21 3.52 16.33
C ASP A 94 -60.74 2.45 17.31
N LYS A 95 -59.84 1.66 17.92
CA LYS A 95 -60.20 0.70 18.96
C LYS A 95 -60.85 1.41 20.16
N GLN A 96 -60.23 2.48 20.66
CA GLN A 96 -60.74 3.24 21.80
C GLN A 96 -62.12 3.84 21.51
N THR A 97 -62.34 4.37 20.30
CA THR A 97 -63.64 4.90 19.87
C THR A 97 -64.73 3.84 19.93
N ARG A 98 -64.43 2.59 19.50
CA ARG A 98 -65.36 1.46 19.57
C ARG A 98 -65.65 1.02 21.00
N GLU A 99 -64.64 1.02 21.87
CA GLU A 99 -64.82 0.74 23.30
C GLU A 99 -65.71 1.79 23.98
N GLN A 100 -65.54 3.07 23.64
CA GLN A 100 -66.43 4.13 24.11
C GLN A 100 -67.87 3.94 23.62
N MET A 101 -68.06 3.56 22.36
CA MET A 101 -69.38 3.30 21.79
C MET A 101 -70.10 2.13 22.48
N GLN A 102 -69.37 1.10 22.93
CA GLN A 102 -69.92 -0.01 23.72
C GLN A 102 -70.46 0.43 25.09
N SER A 103 -70.01 1.57 25.61
CA SER A 103 -70.48 2.11 26.89
C SER A 103 -71.78 2.92 26.79
N ILE A 104 -72.26 3.22 25.57
CA ILE A 104 -73.50 3.98 25.35
C ILE A 104 -74.70 3.11 25.72
N SER A 105 -75.45 3.55 26.73
CA SER A 105 -76.66 2.82 27.20
C SER A 105 -77.94 3.20 26.45
N ASP A 106 -78.00 4.40 25.87
CA ASP A 106 -79.15 4.85 25.07
C ASP A 106 -79.09 4.20 23.68
N SER A 107 -80.10 3.39 23.36
CA SER A 107 -80.14 2.64 22.10
C SER A 107 -80.27 3.51 20.86
N VAL A 108 -80.94 4.67 20.95
CA VAL A 108 -81.13 5.57 19.79
C VAL A 108 -79.82 6.29 19.50
N LEU A 109 -79.16 6.81 20.54
CA LEU A 109 -77.85 7.45 20.42
C LEU A 109 -76.79 6.45 19.93
N PHE A 110 -76.79 5.24 20.48
CA PHE A 110 -75.90 4.17 20.02
C PHE A 110 -76.07 3.89 18.52
N LEU A 111 -77.31 3.74 18.03
CA LEU A 111 -77.55 3.44 16.62
C LEU A 111 -77.14 4.61 15.69
N GLN A 112 -77.29 5.86 16.13
CA GLN A 112 -76.80 7.02 15.38
C GLN A 112 -75.28 7.02 15.27
N GLU A 113 -74.56 6.90 16.40
CA GLU A 113 -73.09 6.88 16.44
C GLU A 113 -72.52 5.67 15.69
N PHE A 114 -73.14 4.49 15.86
CA PHE A 114 -72.77 3.27 15.14
C PHE A 114 -72.97 3.43 13.63
N GLY A 115 -74.09 4.00 13.20
CA GLY A 115 -74.35 4.29 11.79
C GLY A 115 -73.32 5.24 11.19
N ALA A 116 -72.94 6.30 11.91
CA ALA A 116 -71.91 7.24 11.50
C ALA A 116 -70.53 6.57 11.40
N LEU A 117 -70.17 5.71 12.36
CA LEU A 117 -68.92 4.95 12.34
C LEU A 117 -68.86 3.99 11.15
N MET A 118 -69.92 3.22 10.91
CA MET A 118 -69.96 2.23 9.83
C MET A 118 -69.94 2.88 8.44
N SER A 119 -70.47 4.10 8.30
CA SER A 119 -70.38 4.86 7.04
C SER A 119 -68.94 5.23 6.67
N ASN A 120 -68.04 5.32 7.65
CA ASN A 120 -66.62 5.65 7.47
C ASN A 120 -65.71 4.43 7.61
N TYR A 121 -66.28 3.24 7.82
CA TYR A 121 -65.51 2.04 8.08
C TYR A 121 -64.73 1.59 6.85
N SER A 122 -63.42 1.42 7.01
CA SER A 122 -62.56 0.74 6.04
C SER A 122 -61.67 -0.25 6.76
N LEU A 123 -61.43 -1.39 6.12
CA LEU A 123 -60.49 -2.39 6.62
C LEU A 123 -59.07 -1.82 6.56
N PRO A 124 -58.27 -1.97 7.64
CA PRO A 124 -56.87 -1.58 7.59
C PRO A 124 -56.16 -2.37 6.48
N PRO A 125 -55.32 -1.73 5.64
CA PRO A 125 -54.58 -2.44 4.60
C PRO A 125 -53.67 -3.56 5.17
N PRO A 126 -53.12 -4.47 4.36
CA PRO A 126 -52.09 -5.38 4.87
C PRO A 126 -50.82 -4.63 5.28
N LEU A 127 -49.97 -5.28 6.08
CA LEU A 127 -48.63 -4.76 6.37
C LEU A 127 -47.71 -4.97 5.16
N PRO A 128 -46.79 -4.02 4.89
CA PRO A 128 -45.73 -4.22 3.93
C PRO A 128 -44.77 -5.33 4.39
N THR A 129 -44.17 -6.04 3.43
CA THR A 129 -43.14 -7.04 3.68
C THR A 129 -41.77 -6.44 3.38
N TYR A 130 -40.84 -6.53 4.33
CA TYR A 130 -39.47 -6.06 4.17
C TYR A 130 -38.49 -7.23 4.25
N HIS A 131 -37.46 -7.20 3.42
CA HIS A 131 -36.37 -8.16 3.44
C HIS A 131 -35.05 -7.41 3.58
N VAL A 132 -34.23 -7.80 4.55
CA VAL A 132 -32.90 -7.24 4.74
C VAL A 132 -31.93 -8.02 3.85
N LEU A 133 -31.24 -7.31 2.95
CA LEU A 133 -30.22 -7.88 2.09
C LEU A 133 -28.83 -7.44 2.58
N LEU A 134 -28.14 -8.33 3.28
CA LEU A 134 -26.78 -8.10 3.76
C LEU A 134 -25.75 -8.56 2.71
N GLU A 135 -25.82 -8.01 1.50
CA GLU A 135 -24.85 -8.35 0.45
C GLU A 135 -23.54 -7.55 0.58
N GLY A 136 -22.43 -8.26 0.73
CA GLY A 136 -21.09 -7.67 0.86
C GLY A 136 -19.93 -8.67 0.86
N GLU A 137 -20.18 -9.95 0.53
CA GLU A 137 -19.23 -11.06 0.71
C GLU A 137 -17.93 -10.94 -0.12
N GLY A 138 -17.81 -9.96 -1.00
CA GLY A 138 -16.60 -9.70 -1.78
C GLY A 138 -15.57 -8.76 -1.14
N LEU A 139 -15.95 -7.93 -0.15
CA LEU A 139 -15.04 -6.88 0.33
C LEU A 139 -13.79 -7.45 1.01
N GLY A 140 -13.96 -8.47 1.85
CA GLY A 140 -12.84 -9.13 2.53
C GLY A 140 -11.84 -9.74 1.54
N GLN A 141 -12.34 -10.40 0.48
CA GLN A 141 -11.50 -10.94 -0.58
C GLN A 141 -10.78 -9.84 -1.36
N SER A 142 -11.49 -8.77 -1.73
CA SER A 142 -10.91 -7.63 -2.44
C SER A 142 -9.82 -6.92 -1.63
N LEU A 143 -10.03 -6.74 -0.32
CA LEU A 143 -9.03 -6.19 0.59
C LEU A 143 -7.81 -7.12 0.75
N GLY A 144 -8.05 -8.43 0.81
CA GLY A 144 -6.99 -9.44 0.80
C GLY A 144 -6.13 -9.36 -0.46
N ASN A 145 -6.77 -9.36 -1.63
CA ASN A 145 -6.08 -9.22 -2.92
C ASN A 145 -5.29 -7.92 -3.01
N PHE A 146 -5.88 -6.79 -2.63
CA PHE A 146 -5.21 -5.49 -2.59
C PHE A 146 -3.92 -5.52 -1.76
N LYS A 147 -3.99 -6.10 -0.55
CA LYS A 147 -2.83 -6.23 0.33
C LYS A 147 -1.73 -7.07 -0.32
N ASP A 148 -2.09 -8.22 -0.88
CA ASP A 148 -1.12 -9.16 -1.46
C ASP A 148 -0.47 -8.56 -2.72
N ASP A 149 -1.24 -7.90 -3.58
CA ASP A 149 -0.73 -7.21 -4.76
C ASP A 149 0.24 -6.08 -4.38
N LEU A 150 -0.12 -5.24 -3.41
CA LEU A 150 0.75 -4.17 -2.92
C LEU A 150 2.07 -4.72 -2.37
N LEU A 151 2.00 -5.77 -1.54
CA LEU A 151 3.20 -6.39 -0.96
C LEU A 151 4.12 -6.96 -2.06
N ASN A 152 3.54 -7.65 -3.05
CA ASN A 152 4.28 -8.23 -4.16
C ASN A 152 5.00 -7.16 -5.00
N VAL A 153 4.32 -6.04 -5.28
CA VAL A 153 4.91 -4.91 -6.01
C VAL A 153 6.03 -4.29 -5.17
N CYS A 154 5.79 -4.01 -3.89
CA CYS A 154 6.81 -3.46 -2.98
C CYS A 154 8.06 -4.33 -2.94
N MET A 155 7.91 -5.64 -2.72
CA MET A 155 9.04 -6.57 -2.67
C MET A 155 9.85 -6.57 -3.97
N ARG A 156 9.18 -6.62 -5.13
CA ARG A 156 9.83 -6.60 -6.45
C ARG A 156 10.64 -5.34 -6.68
N HIS A 157 10.10 -4.17 -6.32
CA HIS A 157 10.79 -2.89 -6.49
C HIS A 157 11.97 -2.75 -5.53
N VAL A 158 11.80 -3.13 -4.26
CA VAL A 158 12.90 -3.12 -3.27
C VAL A 158 14.04 -4.02 -3.73
N GLU A 159 13.73 -5.24 -4.19
CA GLU A 159 14.74 -6.15 -4.71
C GLU A 159 15.51 -5.54 -5.89
N LYS A 160 14.79 -4.90 -6.84
CA LYS A 160 15.42 -4.24 -7.98
C LYS A 160 16.34 -3.11 -7.55
N MET A 161 15.91 -2.22 -6.64
CA MET A 161 16.74 -1.10 -6.17
C MET A 161 18.00 -1.60 -5.45
N CYS A 162 17.86 -2.58 -4.55
CA CYS A 162 19.00 -3.11 -3.80
C CYS A 162 20.02 -3.83 -4.69
N LYS A 163 19.57 -4.54 -5.73
CA LYS A 163 20.46 -5.29 -6.63
C LYS A 163 21.05 -4.45 -7.76
N ALA A 164 20.28 -3.54 -8.35
CA ALA A 164 20.69 -2.80 -9.54
C ALA A 164 21.32 -1.43 -9.20
N GLU A 165 20.76 -0.70 -8.25
CA GLU A 165 21.16 0.69 -7.97
C GLU A 165 22.19 0.77 -6.83
N LEU A 166 22.01 -0.03 -5.77
CA LEU A 166 22.84 0.05 -4.57
C LEU A 166 24.07 -0.89 -4.57
N SER A 167 24.19 -1.78 -5.56
CA SER A 167 25.31 -2.73 -5.65
C SER A 167 26.60 -2.11 -6.19
N ARG A 168 26.52 -0.92 -6.77
CA ARG A 168 27.68 -0.22 -7.34
C ARG A 168 28.45 0.51 -6.24
N ASN A 169 29.76 0.25 -6.16
CA ASN A 169 30.65 0.97 -5.24
C ASN A 169 30.81 2.43 -5.66
N PHE A 170 30.89 3.34 -4.68
CA PHE A 170 31.17 4.76 -4.90
C PHE A 170 32.60 5.03 -5.39
N ILE A 171 33.53 4.12 -5.10
CA ILE A 171 34.95 4.27 -5.42
C ILE A 171 35.35 3.13 -6.37
N GLU A 172 35.81 3.50 -7.55
CA GLU A 172 36.41 2.59 -8.52
C GLU A 172 37.91 2.88 -8.60
N ARG A 173 38.74 1.89 -8.25
CA ARG A 173 40.20 2.02 -8.40
C ARG A 173 40.54 1.72 -9.86
N ASN A 174 40.91 2.73 -10.64
CA ASN A 174 41.50 2.52 -11.96
C ASN A 174 42.85 1.81 -11.79
N HIS A 175 43.03 0.66 -12.45
CA HIS A 175 44.31 -0.04 -12.52
C HIS A 175 45.18 0.65 -13.59
N MET A 176 45.87 1.72 -13.23
CA MET A 176 47.02 2.22 -14.00
C MET A 176 48.29 1.75 -13.29
N GLU A 177 48.65 0.50 -13.55
CA GLU A 177 49.99 -0.01 -13.24
C GLU A 177 50.68 -0.33 -14.56
N ASN A 178 51.18 0.72 -15.23
CA ASN A 178 52.28 0.54 -16.17
C ASN A 178 53.59 0.71 -15.38
N GLY A 179 54.09 -0.43 -14.92
CA GLY A 179 55.52 -0.68 -14.70
C GLY A 179 56.21 0.10 -13.58
N ALA A 180 56.10 -0.36 -12.34
CA ALA A 180 57.17 -0.22 -11.34
C ALA A 180 57.00 -1.23 -10.19
N ASP A 181 57.76 -2.31 -10.27
CA ASP A 181 58.26 -3.15 -9.17
C ASP A 181 57.26 -3.61 -8.07
N HIS A 182 56.50 -4.67 -8.39
CA HIS A 182 55.52 -5.32 -7.52
C HIS A 182 56.06 -5.97 -6.23
N ARG A 183 57.37 -5.93 -5.95
CA ARG A 183 57.96 -6.77 -4.89
C ARG A 183 57.88 -6.16 -3.49
N TYR A 184 57.61 -4.87 -3.36
CA TYR A 184 57.53 -4.18 -2.05
C TYR A 184 56.13 -3.62 -1.70
N MET A 185 55.19 -3.57 -2.64
CA MET A 185 53.89 -2.91 -2.44
C MET A 185 52.74 -3.88 -2.15
N SER A 186 52.95 -5.20 -2.29
CA SER A 186 51.92 -6.23 -2.15
C SER A 186 51.35 -6.37 -0.73
N THR A 187 52.09 -5.96 0.30
CA THR A 187 51.69 -6.16 1.71
C THR A 187 50.71 -5.09 2.22
N TYR A 188 50.71 -3.88 1.66
CA TYR A 188 49.82 -2.78 2.08
C TYR A 188 48.50 -2.71 1.28
N THR A 189 48.47 -3.19 0.05
CA THR A 189 47.27 -3.16 -0.81
C THR A 189 46.27 -4.27 -0.48
N ASN A 190 46.73 -5.37 0.12
CA ASN A 190 45.89 -6.55 0.38
C ASN A 190 45.00 -6.38 1.64
N SER A 191 45.37 -5.52 2.60
CA SER A 191 44.56 -5.26 3.79
C SER A 191 43.32 -4.42 3.47
N TYR A 192 43.45 -3.41 2.61
CA TYR A 192 42.34 -2.53 2.27
C TYR A 192 41.26 -3.21 1.43
N SER A 193 41.59 -4.17 0.55
CA SER A 193 40.59 -4.78 -0.34
C SER A 193 39.63 -5.76 0.36
N SER A 194 40.03 -6.32 1.51
CA SER A 194 39.21 -7.30 2.24
C SER A 194 38.16 -6.66 3.14
N GLU A 195 38.37 -5.44 3.63
CA GLU A 195 37.45 -4.75 4.55
C GLU A 195 36.22 -4.14 3.85
N TRP A 196 36.26 -3.95 2.53
CA TRP A 196 35.15 -3.37 1.76
C TRP A 196 34.11 -4.39 1.26
N SER A 197 34.29 -5.68 1.55
CA SER A 197 33.39 -6.72 1.02
C SER A 197 32.20 -6.97 1.94
N THR A 198 31.04 -6.42 1.53
CA THR A 198 29.67 -6.62 2.05
C THR A 198 29.40 -6.18 3.50
N PRO A 199 28.60 -5.12 3.74
CA PRO A 199 28.09 -4.79 5.07
C PRO A 199 27.28 -5.96 5.65
N ASP A 200 27.48 -6.26 6.93
CA ASP A 200 26.80 -7.35 7.66
C ASP A 200 25.26 -7.26 7.60
N THR A 201 24.73 -6.05 7.42
CA THR A 201 23.30 -5.78 7.21
C THR A 201 22.75 -6.46 5.95
N MET A 202 23.53 -6.54 4.86
CA MET A 202 23.11 -7.19 3.61
C MET A 202 22.90 -8.71 3.79
N LYS A 203 23.69 -9.34 4.67
CA LYS A 203 23.54 -10.76 5.04
C LYS A 203 22.29 -11.00 5.89
N ARG A 204 21.93 -10.04 6.75
CA ARG A 204 20.75 -10.12 7.62
C ARG A 204 19.44 -10.05 6.83
N TYR A 205 19.33 -9.19 5.82
CA TYR A 205 18.15 -9.15 4.94
C TYR A 205 18.07 -10.37 4.00
N SER A 206 19.22 -10.90 3.55
CA SER A 206 19.31 -12.14 2.77
C SER A 206 18.70 -13.36 3.48
N MET A 207 18.70 -13.42 4.83
CA MET A 207 18.13 -14.55 5.57
C MET A 207 16.60 -14.61 5.52
N TYR A 208 15.94 -13.48 5.25
CA TYR A 208 14.48 -13.40 5.11
C TYR A 208 14.01 -13.62 3.66
N LEU A 209 14.95 -13.67 2.71
CA LEU A 209 14.71 -13.84 1.28
C LEU A 209 14.96 -15.28 0.79
N THR A 210 15.42 -16.17 1.67
CA THR A 210 15.62 -17.58 1.34
C THR A 210 14.35 -18.37 1.63
N PRO A 211 13.76 -19.06 0.65
CA PRO A 211 12.64 -19.96 0.93
C PRO A 211 13.15 -21.07 1.84
N LYS A 212 12.53 -21.25 3.01
CA LYS A 212 12.80 -22.40 3.88
C LYS A 212 12.34 -23.67 3.17
N GLY A 213 13.28 -24.41 2.57
CA GLY A 213 13.05 -25.71 1.97
C GLY A 213 14.12 -26.71 2.41
N GLY A 214 13.78 -27.55 3.38
CA GLY A 214 14.61 -28.65 3.82
C GLY A 214 14.60 -29.84 2.86
N ALA A 215 15.68 -30.62 2.94
CA ALA A 215 15.83 -32.04 2.59
C ALA A 215 15.54 -32.50 1.14
N ARG A 216 16.54 -33.21 0.59
CA ARG A 216 16.53 -33.94 -0.68
C ARG A 216 15.46 -35.04 -0.70
N THR A 217 14.84 -35.28 -1.87
CA THR A 217 14.78 -36.60 -2.53
C THR A 217 14.27 -36.44 -3.97
N ALA A 218 14.84 -37.26 -4.85
CA ALA A 218 14.63 -37.26 -6.29
C ALA A 218 13.24 -37.74 -6.68
N TYR A 219 12.67 -37.17 -7.76
CA TYR A 219 11.89 -37.90 -8.78
C TYR A 219 11.78 -37.00 -10.03
N GLN A 220 12.46 -37.40 -11.10
CA GLN A 220 11.95 -37.25 -12.48
C GLN A 220 11.14 -38.52 -12.80
N PRO A 221 10.21 -38.55 -13.78
CA PRO A 221 10.31 -37.87 -15.09
C PRO A 221 9.01 -37.36 -15.75
N GLY A 222 9.16 -36.72 -16.91
CA GLY A 222 8.19 -36.81 -18.02
C GLY A 222 7.79 -35.50 -18.71
N SER A 223 8.50 -35.12 -19.77
CA SER A 223 7.95 -34.34 -20.91
C SER A 223 7.36 -35.34 -21.94
N PRO A 224 6.43 -35.02 -22.87
CA PRO A 224 6.52 -33.85 -23.78
C PRO A 224 5.20 -33.21 -24.31
N SER A 225 5.41 -32.14 -25.11
CA SER A 225 4.56 -31.61 -26.21
C SER A 225 3.53 -30.53 -25.86
N ARG A 226 3.82 -29.25 -26.17
CA ARG A 226 3.57 -28.53 -27.45
C ARG A 226 2.09 -28.29 -27.75
N LEU A 227 1.62 -27.06 -27.52
CA LEU A 227 1.01 -26.20 -28.56
C LEU A 227 0.76 -24.78 -28.02
N SER A 228 1.02 -23.84 -28.93
CA SER A 228 1.30 -22.43 -28.71
C SER A 228 0.05 -21.59 -28.44
N LYS A 229 0.23 -20.54 -27.63
CA LYS A 229 -0.60 -19.33 -27.67
C LYS A 229 -0.37 -18.63 -29.00
N GLU A 230 -1.42 -18.41 -29.78
CA GLU A 230 -1.44 -17.37 -30.80
C GLU A 230 -2.07 -16.11 -30.22
N THR A 231 -1.22 -15.10 -30.10
CA THR A 231 -1.53 -13.69 -29.90
C THR A 231 -1.92 -13.10 -31.25
N ASN A 232 -2.95 -12.24 -31.32
CA ASN A 232 -2.95 -10.95 -32.05
C ASN A 232 -4.36 -10.31 -31.99
N GLN A 233 -4.53 -9.20 -31.28
CA GLN A 233 -4.27 -7.83 -31.74
C GLN A 233 -5.39 -7.32 -32.67
N LYS A 234 -6.30 -6.50 -32.11
CA LYS A 234 -7.04 -5.51 -32.89
C LYS A 234 -6.98 -4.16 -32.18
N ASN A 235 -6.31 -3.26 -32.88
CA ASN A 235 -6.14 -1.83 -32.64
C ASN A 235 -7.45 -1.13 -32.29
N PHE A 236 -7.37 -0.27 -31.27
CA PHE A 236 -8.26 0.87 -31.11
C PHE A 236 -7.70 2.02 -31.96
N ASN A 237 -8.48 2.48 -32.93
CA ASN A 237 -8.39 3.85 -33.44
C ASN A 237 -9.73 4.21 -34.05
N ASN A 238 -10.36 5.25 -33.49
CA ASN A 238 -11.22 6.25 -34.11
C ASN A 238 -12.22 6.76 -33.06
N LEU A 239 -12.17 8.05 -32.74
CA LEU A 239 -13.38 8.86 -32.48
C LEU A 239 -12.99 10.35 -32.33
N TYR A 240 -12.79 11.05 -33.45
CA TYR A 240 -13.09 12.48 -33.55
C TYR A 240 -13.48 12.79 -34.99
N GLY A 241 -14.74 13.16 -35.18
CA GLY A 241 -15.32 13.48 -36.48
C GLY A 241 -16.80 13.84 -36.36
N THR A 242 -17.08 15.06 -35.93
CA THR A 242 -18.36 15.74 -36.18
C THR A 242 -18.06 17.15 -36.68
N LYS A 243 -18.21 17.35 -37.98
CA LYS A 243 -19.24 18.22 -38.59
C LYS A 243 -19.26 17.99 -40.10
#